data_AF-A0A7K4MQ83-F1
#
_entry.id   AF-A0A7K4MQ83-F1
#
_cell.length_a   1.000
_cell.length_b   1.000
_cell.length_c   1.000
_cell.angle_alpha   90.00
_cell.angle_beta   90.00
_cell.angle_gamma   90.00
#
_symmetry.space_group_name_H-M   'P 1'
#
loop_
_entity.id
_entity.type
_entity.pdbx_description
1 polymer ?
#
loop_
_entity_poly.entity_id
_entity_poly.type
_entity_poly.pdbx_seq_one_letter_code
_entity_poly.pdbx_strand_id
1 'polypeptide(L)'
;DQNDAQGCSVTGGYVYRGRQISELYGHYIFGDYCTGKVWSFTVKNGASQNYEEWNINGLEEDLYISSFGEDGRGELYIVNHTGSIYKLVGVE
;
A
#
# COMPACT_ATOMS: atom_id res chain seq x y z
N ASP A 1 -8.76 2.18 22.56
CA ASP A 1 -8.86 3.05 21.37
C ASP A 1 -7.96 2.48 20.28
N GLN A 2 -8.48 2.26 19.07
CA GLN A 2 -7.77 1.53 18.01
C GLN A 2 -6.56 2.29 17.43
N ASN A 3 -6.31 3.52 17.90
CA ASN A 3 -5.22 4.38 17.43
C ASN A 3 -3.82 3.92 17.89
N ASP A 4 -3.71 3.06 18.90
CA ASP A 4 -2.41 2.51 19.37
C ASP A 4 -2.08 1.12 18.79
N ALA A 5 -3.01 0.51 18.04
CA ALA A 5 -2.82 -0.82 17.43
C ALA A 5 -2.49 -0.67 15.94
N GLN A 6 -1.22 -0.43 15.62
CA GLN A 6 -0.75 -0.52 14.23
C GLN A 6 -0.97 -1.95 13.71
N GLY A 7 -1.55 -2.10 12.51
CA GLY A 7 -1.75 -3.42 11.92
C GLY A 7 -2.81 -4.29 12.61
N CYS A 8 -3.87 -3.70 13.18
CA CYS A 8 -5.01 -4.40 13.79
C CYS A 8 -5.58 -5.53 12.88
N SER A 9 -5.54 -5.35 11.57
CA SER A 9 -6.09 -6.22 10.54
C SER A 9 -5.38 -5.90 9.22
N VAL A 10 -4.28 -6.61 8.99
CA VAL A 10 -3.50 -6.47 7.77
C VAL A 10 -4.30 -7.05 6.60
N THR A 11 -4.64 -6.19 5.65
CA THR A 11 -5.40 -6.56 4.44
C THR A 11 -4.54 -7.38 3.47
N GLY A 12 -3.24 -7.14 3.48
CA GLY A 12 -2.30 -7.72 2.52
C GLY A 12 -1.87 -6.69 1.49
N GLY A 13 -1.39 -7.16 0.35
CA GLY A 13 -0.65 -6.31 -0.58
C GLY A 13 -0.20 -7.00 -1.86
N TYR A 14 0.52 -6.25 -2.68
CA TYR A 14 1.02 -6.67 -3.99
C TYR A 14 2.49 -6.28 -4.13
N VAL A 15 3.23 -7.03 -4.95
CA VAL A 15 4.56 -6.57 -5.38
C VAL A 15 4.37 -5.59 -6.53
N TYR A 16 4.83 -4.35 -6.37
CA TYR A 16 4.70 -3.34 -7.42
C TYR A 16 5.59 -3.69 -8.63
N ARG A 17 4.98 -3.81 -9.80
CA ARG A 17 5.63 -4.13 -11.09
C ARG A 17 5.41 -3.06 -12.17
N GLY A 18 4.74 -1.98 -11.80
CA GLY A 18 4.54 -0.82 -12.66
C GLY A 18 5.84 -0.11 -13.00
N ARG A 19 5.75 0.80 -13.96
CA ARG A 19 6.89 1.60 -14.43
C ARG A 19 6.73 3.08 -14.11
N GLN A 20 5.55 3.50 -13.65
CA GLN A 20 5.29 4.90 -13.31
C GLN A 20 6.06 5.35 -12.06
N ILE A 21 6.20 4.49 -11.05
CA ILE A 21 6.90 4.75 -9.79
C ILE A 21 8.11 3.83 -9.70
N SER A 22 9.17 4.15 -10.43
CA SER A 22 10.32 3.26 -10.62
C SER A 22 11.00 2.83 -9.31
N GLU A 23 10.96 3.70 -8.32
CA GLU A 23 11.50 3.57 -6.98
C GLU A 23 10.85 2.42 -6.20
N LEU A 24 9.58 2.11 -6.49
CA LEU A 24 8.85 1.04 -5.83
C LEU A 24 8.96 -0.30 -6.56
N TYR A 25 9.67 -0.37 -7.69
CA TYR A 25 9.74 -1.61 -8.47
C TYR A 25 10.33 -2.77 -7.64
N GLY A 26 9.52 -3.81 -7.43
CA GLY A 26 9.89 -4.98 -6.64
C GLY A 26 9.67 -4.86 -5.13
N HIS A 27 9.14 -3.74 -4.65
CA HIS A 27 8.64 -3.61 -3.28
C HIS A 27 7.31 -4.36 -3.15
N TYR A 28 7.15 -5.16 -2.11
CA TYR A 28 5.85 -5.62 -1.65
C TYR A 28 5.21 -4.50 -0.84
N ILE A 29 4.11 -3.96 -1.34
CA ILE A 29 3.36 -2.85 -0.76
C ILE A 29 2.10 -3.42 -0.12
N PHE A 30 1.88 -3.14 1.16
CA PHE A 30 0.76 -3.67 1.93
C PHE A 30 0.22 -2.63 2.92
N GLY A 31 -1.01 -2.83 3.40
CA GLY A 31 -1.62 -1.94 4.37
C GLY A 31 -2.61 -2.65 5.28
N ASP A 32 -3.14 -1.90 6.23
CA ASP A 32 -4.15 -2.40 7.17
C ASP A 32 -5.48 -1.63 7.09
N TYR A 33 -6.54 -2.31 7.48
CA TYR A 33 -7.90 -1.80 7.36
C TYR A 33 -8.22 -0.67 8.35
N CYS A 34 -7.73 -0.73 9.60
CA CYS A 34 -8.20 0.22 10.63
C CYS A 34 -7.49 1.57 10.55
N THR A 35 -6.21 1.59 10.18
CA THR A 35 -5.39 2.81 10.23
C THR A 35 -5.17 3.44 8.85
N GLY A 36 -5.37 2.69 7.77
CA GLY A 36 -5.07 3.16 6.42
C GLY A 36 -3.56 3.33 6.15
N LYS A 37 -2.70 2.93 7.08
CA LYS A 37 -1.25 2.96 6.89
C LYS A 37 -0.83 1.98 5.82
N VAL A 38 0.19 2.38 5.06
CA VAL A 38 0.81 1.57 4.03
C VAL A 38 2.27 1.38 4.38
N TRP A 39 2.78 0.19 4.14
CA TRP A 39 4.18 -0.15 4.31
C TRP A 39 4.70 -0.84 3.06
N SER A 40 6.02 -0.85 2.94
CA SER A 40 6.68 -1.64 1.92
C SER A 40 7.96 -2.28 2.41
N PHE A 41 8.33 -3.38 1.77
CA PHE A 41 9.68 -3.95 1.88
C PHE A 41 10.07 -4.66 0.58
N THR A 42 11.36 -4.91 0.40
CA THR A 42 11.88 -5.78 -0.65
C THR A 42 12.32 -7.12 -0.07
N VAL A 43 12.40 -8.17 -0.90
CA VAL A 43 12.95 -9.46 -0.48
C VAL A 43 14.27 -9.71 -1.18
N LYS A 44 15.33 -9.96 -0.40
CA LYS A 44 16.65 -10.34 -0.90
C LYS A 44 17.15 -11.56 -0.13
N ASN A 45 17.56 -12.61 -0.85
CA ASN A 45 18.03 -13.88 -0.28
C ASN A 45 17.04 -14.50 0.74
N GLY A 46 15.74 -14.40 0.48
CA GLY A 46 14.70 -14.94 1.37
C GLY A 46 14.42 -14.13 2.62
N ALA A 47 15.03 -12.94 2.79
CA ALA A 47 14.80 -12.05 3.92
C ALA A 47 14.20 -10.71 3.46
N SER A 48 13.31 -10.14 4.26
CA SER A 48 12.79 -8.78 4.05
C SER A 48 13.87 -7.74 4.34
N GLN A 49 13.93 -6.68 3.51
CA GLN A 49 14.89 -5.58 3.57
C GLN A 49 14.18 -4.27 3.17
N ASN A 50 14.76 -3.11 3.51
CA ASN A 50 14.23 -1.78 3.14
C ASN A 50 12.77 -1.58 3.57
N TYR A 51 12.50 -1.79 4.86
CA TYR A 51 11.17 -1.56 5.42
C TYR A 51 10.88 -0.07 5.48
N GLU A 52 9.76 0.35 4.93
CA GLU A 52 9.34 1.76 4.88
C GLU A 52 7.85 1.86 5.22
N GLU A 53 7.50 2.90 5.98
CA GLU A 53 6.12 3.31 6.26
C GLU A 53 5.78 4.52 5.40
N TRP A 54 4.60 4.49 4.77
CA TRP A 54 4.13 5.48 3.82
C TRP A 54 2.84 6.12 4.33
N ASN A 55 2.76 7.44 4.18
CA ASN A 55 1.50 8.17 4.30
C ASN A 55 0.88 8.30 2.91
N ILE A 56 -0.41 7.97 2.80
CA ILE A 56 -1.17 8.22 1.56
C ILE A 56 -1.71 9.64 1.60
N ASN A 57 -1.23 10.47 0.68
CA ASN A 57 -1.60 11.88 0.58
C ASN A 57 -2.66 12.09 -0.51
N GLY A 58 -3.32 13.26 -0.47
CA GLY A 58 -4.29 13.68 -1.51
C GLY A 58 -5.68 13.05 -1.39
N LEU A 59 -6.02 12.53 -0.21
CA LEU A 59 -7.36 12.00 0.09
C LEU A 59 -8.20 13.04 0.82
N GLU A 60 -9.49 13.11 0.49
CA GLU A 60 -10.48 13.92 1.21
C GLU A 60 -11.24 13.13 2.29
N GLU A 61 -11.03 11.81 2.33
CA GLU A 61 -11.69 10.87 3.25
C GLU A 61 -10.68 9.95 3.93
N ASP A 62 -11.11 9.37 5.05
CA ASP A 62 -10.35 8.32 5.74
C ASP A 62 -10.21 7.08 4.85
N LEU A 63 -9.05 6.42 4.96
CA LEU A 63 -8.71 5.27 4.15
C LEU A 63 -8.88 3.97 4.96
N TYR A 64 -9.89 3.18 4.58
CA TYR A 64 -10.12 1.83 5.10
C TYR A 64 -9.70 0.83 4.02
N ILE A 65 -8.42 0.46 4.02
CA ILE A 65 -7.82 -0.38 2.96
C ILE A 65 -8.45 -1.76 3.00
N SER A 66 -9.41 -2.03 2.12
CA SER A 66 -10.14 -3.31 2.06
C SER A 66 -9.55 -4.28 1.04
N SER A 67 -8.85 -3.75 0.04
CA SER A 67 -8.07 -4.51 -0.93
C SER A 67 -7.06 -3.60 -1.62
N PHE A 68 -6.18 -4.21 -2.40
CA PHE A 68 -5.43 -3.56 -3.45
C PHE A 68 -5.86 -4.15 -4.81
N GLY A 69 -5.47 -3.49 -5.89
CA GLY A 69 -5.64 -3.98 -7.26
C GLY A 69 -4.43 -3.64 -8.12
N GLU A 70 -4.23 -4.39 -9.19
CA GLU A 70 -3.17 -4.20 -10.17
C GLU A 70 -3.80 -4.10 -11.57
N ASP A 71 -3.44 -3.09 -12.36
CA ASP A 71 -3.87 -3.01 -13.77
C ASP A 71 -2.95 -3.83 -14.69
N GLY A 72 -3.32 -3.96 -15.97
CA GLY A 72 -2.55 -4.72 -16.96
C GLY A 72 -1.13 -4.20 -17.26
N ARG A 73 -0.72 -3.07 -16.66
CA ARG A 73 0.62 -2.50 -16.76
C ARG A 73 1.42 -2.64 -15.45
N GLY A 74 0.85 -3.28 -14.43
CA GLY A 74 1.49 -3.47 -13.13
C GLY A 74 1.34 -2.28 -12.18
N GLU A 75 0.53 -1.27 -12.54
CA GLU A 75 0.27 -0.12 -11.68
C GLU A 75 -0.72 -0.50 -10.59
N LEU A 76 -0.46 -0.04 -9.36
CA LEU A 76 -1.25 -0.41 -8.20
C LEU A 76 -2.33 0.60 -7.85
N TYR A 77 -3.42 0.06 -7.34
CA TYR A 77 -4.60 0.75 -6.87
C TYR A 77 -4.93 0.30 -5.45
N ILE A 78 -5.49 1.21 -4.66
CA ILE A 78 -6.03 0.94 -3.32
C ILE A 78 -7.55 0.96 -3.41
N VAL A 79 -8.21 -0.04 -2.83
CA VAL A 79 -9.67 -0.12 -2.72
C VAL A 79 -10.08 0.30 -1.32
N ASN A 80 -10.72 1.48 -1.22
CA ASN A 80 -11.29 1.96 0.03
C ASN A 80 -12.62 1.26 0.28
N HIS A 81 -12.86 0.82 1.52
CA HIS A 81 -14.11 0.17 1.90
C HIS A 81 -15.35 1.07 1.68
N THR A 82 -15.16 2.39 1.65
CA THR A 82 -16.21 3.38 1.36
C THR A 82 -16.70 3.39 -0.09
N GLY A 83 -16.00 2.68 -0.98
CA GLY A 83 -16.37 2.51 -2.40
C GLY A 83 -15.43 3.19 -3.39
N SER A 84 -14.47 3.99 -2.92
CA SER A 84 -13.47 4.66 -3.76
C SER A 84 -12.34 3.72 -4.18
N ILE A 85 -11.80 3.92 -5.39
CA ILE A 85 -10.58 3.25 -5.86
C ILE A 85 -9.56 4.32 -6.23
N TYR A 86 -8.40 4.30 -5.56
CA TYR A 86 -7.33 5.26 -5.74
C TYR A 86 -6.16 4.63 -6.49
N LYS A 87 -5.58 5.35 -7.44
CA LYS A 87 -4.35 4.92 -8.11
C LYS A 87 -3.13 5.49 -7.40
N LEU A 88 -2.10 4.68 -7.19
CA LEU A 88 -0.79 5.18 -6.75
C LEU A 88 -0.08 5.86 -7.93
N VAL A 89 0.40 7.08 -7.73
CA VAL A 89 0.96 7.92 -8.82
C VAL A 89 2.41 8.36 -8.61
N GLY A 90 2.96 8.23 -7.41
CA GLY A 90 4.32 8.64 -7.09
C GLY A 90 4.67 8.43 -5.61
N VAL A 91 5.92 8.72 -5.29
CA VAL A 91 6.46 8.86 -3.92
C VAL A 91 7.07 10.26 -3.79
N GLU A 92 6.99 10.87 -2.61
CA GLU A 92 7.56 12.19 -2.28
C GLU A 92 8.53 12.10 -1.11
#